data_AF-H9FM78-F1
#
_entry.id   AF-H9FM78-F1
#
_cell.length_a   1.000
_cell.length_b   1.000
_cell.length_c   1.000
_cell.angle_alpha   90.00
_cell.angle_beta   90.00
_cell.angle_gamma   90.00
#
_symmetry.space_group_name_H-M   'P 1'
#
loop_
_entity.id
_entity.type
_entity.pdbx_description
1 polymer ?
#
loop_
_entity_poly.entity_id
_entity_poly.type
_entity_poly.pdbx_seq_one_letter_code
_entity_poly.pdbx_strand_id
1 'polypeptide(L)'
;DMSHFSLRLEGGRQDSEDEEERLINLSELTPYILCSICKGYLIDATTITECLHTFCKSCIVRHFYYSNRCPKCNIVVHQTQPLYNIRLDRQLQDIVYK
;
A
#
# COMPACT_ATOMS: atom_id res chain seq x y z
N ASP A 1 9.83 12.34 17.55
CA ASP A 1 10.54 11.19 16.98
C ASP A 1 9.67 9.97 17.23
N MET A 2 8.98 9.53 16.19
CA MET A 2 7.82 8.62 16.28
C MET A 2 8.19 7.30 15.59
N SER A 3 9.08 6.53 16.21
CA SER A 3 9.54 5.24 15.67
C SER A 3 9.57 4.18 16.77
N HIS A 4 8.39 3.66 17.14
CA HIS A 4 8.23 2.31 17.69
C HIS A 4 6.73 1.98 17.76
N PHE A 5 6.22 1.14 16.87
CA PHE A 5 4.83 0.67 16.92
C PHE A 5 4.79 -0.84 16.68
N SER A 6 4.56 -1.60 17.76
CA SER A 6 4.50 -3.08 17.76
C SER A 6 3.07 -3.56 17.45
N LEU A 7 2.87 -4.40 16.43
CA LEU A 7 1.58 -5.03 16.12
C LEU A 7 1.63 -6.55 16.31
N ARG A 8 0.96 -7.06 17.37
CA ARG A 8 0.78 -8.48 17.72
C ARG A 8 -0.43 -9.10 17.01
N LEU A 9 -0.30 -10.32 16.49
CA LEU A 9 -1.41 -11.23 16.13
C LEU A 9 -1.21 -12.56 16.87
N GLU A 10 -2.21 -12.97 17.66
CA GLU A 10 -2.15 -14.16 18.52
C GLU A 10 -2.52 -15.46 17.80
N GLY A 11 -1.71 -16.49 18.03
CA GLY A 11 -1.96 -17.89 17.65
C GLY A 11 -0.86 -18.80 18.21
N GLY A 12 -0.92 -19.07 19.52
CA GLY A 12 0.15 -19.74 20.27
C GLY A 12 0.21 -21.26 20.13
N ARG A 13 1.42 -21.77 19.91
CA ARG A 13 2.00 -22.88 20.67
C ARG A 13 3.24 -22.32 21.37
N GLN A 14 3.28 -22.45 22.68
CA GLN A 14 4.27 -21.84 23.56
C GLN A 14 5.56 -22.65 23.52
N ASP A 15 6.60 -22.09 22.92
CA ASP A 15 7.99 -22.34 23.30
C ASP A 15 8.72 -21.00 23.20
N SER A 16 9.42 -20.65 24.27
CA SER A 16 10.14 -19.39 24.45
C SER A 16 11.39 -19.35 23.57
N GLU A 17 11.32 -18.63 22.46
CA GLU A 17 12.47 -18.28 21.62
C GLU A 17 12.40 -16.78 21.36
N ASP A 18 13.53 -16.09 21.55
CA ASP A 18 13.68 -14.67 21.31
C ASP A 18 13.12 -14.31 19.92
N GLU A 19 12.04 -13.53 19.90
CA GLU A 19 11.45 -12.96 18.70
C GLU A 19 12.44 -11.91 18.18
N GLU A 20 13.51 -12.37 17.52
CA GLU A 20 14.54 -11.50 16.99
C GLU A 20 13.90 -10.60 15.94
N GLU A 21 13.57 -9.38 16.37
CA GLU A 21 13.08 -8.31 15.52
C GLU A 21 14.09 -8.11 14.39
N ARG A 22 13.80 -8.71 13.23
CA ARG A 22 14.62 -8.53 12.04
C ARG A 22 14.49 -7.07 11.63
N LEU A 23 15.54 -6.31 11.90
CA LEU A 23 15.66 -4.94 11.43
C LEU A 23 15.82 -4.96 9.91
N ILE A 24 14.83 -4.42 9.20
CA ILE A 24 14.90 -4.23 7.76
C ILE A 24 15.31 -2.79 7.49
N ASN A 25 16.24 -2.59 6.56
CA ASN A 25 16.60 -1.24 6.14
C ASN A 25 15.42 -0.62 5.37
N LEU A 26 14.80 0.41 5.94
CA LEU A 26 13.67 1.14 5.34
C LEU A 26 13.95 1.65 3.92
N SER A 27 15.21 1.95 3.59
CA SER A 27 15.57 2.39 2.23
C SER A 27 15.31 1.33 1.17
N GLU A 28 15.42 0.04 1.53
CA GLU A 28 15.14 -1.08 0.63
C GLU A 28 13.64 -1.28 0.41
N LEU A 29 12.82 -0.95 1.42
CA LEU A 29 11.36 -1.02 1.38
C LEU A 29 10.71 0.19 0.69
N THR A 30 11.35 1.35 0.77
CA THR A 30 10.84 2.65 0.29
C THR A 30 10.22 2.59 -1.11
N PRO A 31 10.81 1.93 -2.13
CA PRO A 31 10.21 1.85 -3.48
C PRO A 31 8.86 1.12 -3.54
N TYR A 32 8.55 0.29 -2.55
CA TYR A 32 7.37 -0.57 -2.50
C TYR A 32 6.23 0.01 -1.64
N ILE A 33 6.55 0.89 -0.69
CA ILE A 33 5.59 1.45 0.28
C ILE A 33 5.26 2.93 0.07
N LEU A 34 5.84 3.57 -0.95
CA LEU A 34 5.53 4.95 -1.32
C LEU A 34 4.47 5.04 -2.43
N CYS A 35 3.56 6.00 -2.28
CA CYS A 35 2.65 6.40 -3.33
C CYS A 35 3.38 7.21 -4.41
N SER A 36 3.31 6.73 -5.65
CA SER A 36 3.96 7.42 -6.77
C SER A 36 3.31 8.76 -7.18
N ILE A 37 2.10 9.07 -6.69
CA ILE A 37 1.42 10.37 -6.92
C ILE A 37 1.91 11.42 -5.93
N CYS A 38 1.71 11.19 -4.62
CA CYS A 38 2.04 12.19 -3.59
C CYS A 38 3.48 12.09 -3.05
N LYS A 39 4.22 11.03 -3.42
CA LYS A 39 5.58 10.72 -2.96
C LYS A 39 5.72 10.45 -1.45
N GLY A 40 4.62 10.39 -0.71
CA GLY A 40 4.58 9.92 0.67
C GLY A 40 4.23 8.44 0.79
N TYR A 41 4.22 7.91 2.02
CA TYR A 41 3.77 6.54 2.29
C TYR A 41 2.32 6.30 1.84
N LEU A 42 2.01 5.05 1.51
CA LEU A 42 0.65 4.63 1.16
C LEU A 42 -0.28 4.80 2.37
N ILE A 43 -1.32 5.60 2.21
CA ILE A 43 -2.41 5.79 3.18
C ILE A 43 -3.71 5.34 2.53
N ASP A 44 -4.41 4.42 3.20
CA ASP A 44 -5.48 3.63 2.60
C ASP A 44 -5.03 3.05 1.24
N ALA A 45 -3.99 2.23 1.26
CA ALA A 45 -3.39 1.58 0.10
C ALA A 45 -4.51 1.03 -0.79
N THR A 46 -4.56 1.53 -2.03
CA THR A 46 -5.62 1.24 -2.99
C THR A 46 -4.97 0.79 -4.29
N THR A 47 -5.23 -0.46 -4.65
CA THR A 47 -4.63 -1.14 -5.80
C THR A 47 -5.59 -1.15 -6.97
N ILE A 48 -5.09 -0.79 -8.16
CA ILE A 48 -5.81 -0.96 -9.42
C ILE A 48 -5.77 -2.44 -9.80
N THR A 49 -6.93 -3.08 -10.02
CA THR A 49 -7.01 -4.53 -10.27
C THR A 49 -6.41 -4.95 -11.60
N GLU A 50 -6.48 -4.09 -12.62
CA GLU A 50 -6.02 -4.40 -13.99
C GLU A 50 -4.49 -4.43 -14.14
N CYS A 51 -3.75 -3.70 -13.30
CA CYS A 51 -2.28 -3.61 -13.41
C CYS A 51 -1.52 -3.75 -12.09
N LEU A 52 -2.22 -3.97 -10.98
CA LEU A 52 -1.65 -4.14 -9.65
C LEU A 52 -0.75 -3.00 -9.16
N HIS A 53 -0.96 -1.78 -9.68
CA HIS A 53 -0.30 -0.60 -9.14
C HIS A 53 -1.12 0.00 -7.99
N THR A 54 -0.42 0.29 -6.89
CA THR A 54 -1.02 0.81 -5.65
C THR A 54 -0.70 2.28 -5.43
N PHE A 55 -1.68 3.00 -4.89
CA PHE A 55 -1.61 4.42 -4.54
C PHE A 55 -2.40 4.67 -3.24
N CYS A 56 -2.30 5.87 -2.66
CA CYS A 56 -3.23 6.25 -1.60
C CYS A 56 -4.66 6.35 -2.17
N LYS A 57 -5.68 5.96 -1.40
CA LYS A 57 -7.09 6.06 -1.79
C LYS A 57 -7.46 7.46 -2.29
N SER A 58 -7.14 8.48 -1.50
CA SER A 58 -7.45 9.87 -1.86
C SER A 58 -6.74 10.33 -3.13
N CYS A 59 -5.52 9.83 -3.37
CA CYS A 59 -4.73 10.18 -4.55
C CYS A 59 -5.32 9.55 -5.83
N ILE A 60 -5.61 8.25 -5.82
CA ILE A 60 -6.12 7.59 -7.02
C ILE A 60 -7.57 7.95 -7.33
N VAL A 61 -8.42 8.13 -6.31
CA VAL A 61 -9.78 8.64 -6.49
C VAL A 61 -9.74 10.05 -7.08
N ARG A 62 -8.85 10.93 -6.59
CA ARG A 62 -8.70 12.28 -7.16
C ARG A 62 -8.24 12.24 -8.62
N HIS A 63 -7.25 11.41 -8.94
CA HIS A 63 -6.75 11.25 -10.30
C HIS A 63 -7.83 10.81 -11.28
N PHE A 64 -8.72 9.89 -10.85
CA PHE A 64 -9.81 9.38 -11.67
C PHE A 64 -10.94 10.36 -11.96
N TYR A 65 -10.96 11.56 -11.37
CA TYR A 65 -11.81 12.65 -11.85
C TYR A 65 -11.36 13.23 -13.19
N TYR A 66 -10.07 13.07 -13.55
CA TYR A 66 -9.47 13.72 -14.72
C TYR A 66 -8.96 12.73 -15.78
N SER A 67 -8.69 11.49 -15.41
CA SER A 67 -8.16 10.47 -16.33
C SER A 67 -8.64 9.08 -15.94
N ASN A 68 -8.98 8.23 -16.90
CA ASN A 68 -9.30 6.82 -16.67
C ASN A 68 -8.09 5.89 -16.79
N ARG A 69 -6.87 6.46 -16.82
CA ARG A 69 -5.62 5.70 -17.02
C ARG A 69 -4.82 5.59 -15.75
N CYS A 70 -4.08 4.49 -15.59
CA CYS A 70 -3.18 4.28 -14.48
C CYS A 70 -2.07 5.36 -14.47
N PRO A 71 -1.83 6.07 -13.35
CA PRO A 71 -0.77 7.08 -13.26
C PRO A 71 0.65 6.54 -13.50
N LYS A 72 0.88 5.23 -13.29
CA LYS A 72 2.22 4.61 -13.36
C LYS A 72 2.53 3.96 -14.70
N CYS A 73 1.59 3.20 -15.28
CA CYS A 73 1.80 2.50 -16.55
C CYS A 73 0.89 2.95 -17.70
N ASN A 74 0.03 3.94 -17.46
CA ASN A 74 -0.81 4.58 -18.47
C ASN A 74 -1.82 3.67 -19.20
N ILE A 75 -2.04 2.44 -18.75
CA ILE A 75 -3.12 1.59 -19.26
C ILE A 75 -4.48 2.18 -18.92
N VAL A 76 -5.49 1.93 -19.75
CA VAL A 76 -6.88 2.27 -19.43
C VAL A 76 -7.37 1.33 -18.34
N VAL A 77 -7.77 1.87 -17.19
CA VAL A 77 -8.22 1.11 -16.02
C VAL A 77 -9.65 0.60 -16.21
N HIS A 78 -10.49 1.44 -16.81
CA HIS A 78 -11.85 1.11 -17.21
C HIS A 78 -12.31 2.13 -18.26
N GLN A 79 -13.19 1.73 -19.18
CA GLN A 79 -13.63 2.61 -20.28
C GLN A 79 -14.36 3.87 -19.76
N THR A 80 -15.32 3.68 -18.84
CA THR A 80 -16.16 4.78 -18.31
C THR A 80 -16.00 5.04 -16.81
N GLN A 81 -15.94 4.00 -15.98
CA GLN A 81 -15.96 4.10 -14.52
C GLN A 81 -14.71 3.45 -13.87
N PRO A 82 -13.55 4.14 -13.84
CA PRO A 82 -12.29 3.59 -13.30
C PRO A 82 -12.35 3.25 -11.81
N LEU A 83 -13.29 3.83 -11.05
CA LEU A 83 -13.51 3.52 -9.63
C LEU A 83 -13.98 2.07 -9.39
N TYR A 84 -14.55 1.39 -10.38
CA TYR A 84 -14.96 -0.02 -10.26
C TYR A 84 -13.79 -1.00 -10.24
N ASN A 85 -12.61 -0.58 -10.70
CA ASN A 85 -11.42 -1.42 -10.84
C ASN A 85 -10.31 -1.03 -9.85
N ILE A 86 -10.69 -0.47 -8.70
CA ILE A 86 -9.79 -0.27 -7.55
C ILE A 86 -10.30 -1.00 -6.31
N ARG A 87 -9.38 -1.53 -5.51
CA ARG A 87 -9.67 -2.22 -4.26
C ARG A 87 -8.74 -1.72 -3.16
N LEU A 88 -9.25 -1.65 -1.93
CA LEU A 88 -8.40 -1.44 -0.76
C LEU A 88 -7.50 -2.66 -0.58
N ASP A 89 -6.22 -2.41 -0.43
CA ASP A 89 -5.18 -3.40 -0.24
C ASP A 89 -4.77 -3.41 1.24
N ARG A 90 -5.58 -4.10 2.05
CA ARG A 90 -5.39 -4.12 3.51
C ARG A 90 -4.06 -4.77 3.89
N GLN A 91 -3.64 -5.80 3.18
CA GLN A 91 -2.38 -6.49 3.47
C GLN A 91 -1.18 -5.59 3.20
N LEU A 92 -1.17 -4.89 2.06
CA LEU A 92 -0.11 -3.90 1.80
C LEU A 92 -0.17 -2.74 2.80
N GLN A 93 -1.36 -2.29 3.18
CA GLN A 93 -1.50 -1.25 4.19
C GLN A 93 -0.94 -1.70 5.56
N ASP A 94 -1.18 -2.94 5.96
CA ASP A 94 -0.63 -3.52 7.19
C ASP A 94 0.90 -3.57 7.14
N ILE A 95 1.49 -3.89 5.98
CA ILE A 95 2.95 -3.85 5.77
C ILE A 95 3.51 -2.44 5.94
N VAL A 96 2.81 -1.42 5.43
CA VAL A 96 3.25 -0.01 5.53
C VAL A 96 3.25 0.49 6.98
N TYR A 97 2.44 -0.11 7.87
CA TYR A 97 2.28 0.30 9.27
C TYR A 97 3.06 -0.58 10.28
N LYS A 98 3.85 -1.54 9.81
CA LYS A 98 4.78 -2.31 10.64
C LYS A 98 6.18 -1.74 10.54
#